data_AF-A0A6B0SYX0-F1
#
_entry.id   AF-A0A6B0SYX0-F1
#
_cell.length_a   1.000
_cell.length_b   1.000
_cell.length_c   1.000
_cell.angle_alpha   90.00
_cell.angle_beta   90.00
_cell.angle_gamma   90.00
#
_symmetry.space_group_name_H-M   'P 1'
#
loop_
_entity.id
_entity.type
_entity.pdbx_description
1 polymer ?
#
loop_
_entity_poly.entity_id
_entity_poly.type
_entity_poly.pdbx_seq_one_letter_code
_entity_poly.pdbx_strand_id
1 'polypeptide(L)'
;MDRISALRNVEDAIRAFEDGEADLADTERRVATVLRTYATEFEVEDRRAYRVVDGPGEGRVVVAGTPAEARERAVRLADSGDGETPADVTVESL
;
A
#
# COMPACT_ATOMS: atom_id res chain seq x y z
N MET A 1 12.17 -5.82 -1.86
CA MET A 1 12.81 -4.74 -1.09
C MET A 1 12.53 -4.99 0.37
N ASP A 2 13.55 -4.99 1.24
CA ASP A 2 13.32 -5.19 2.68
C ASP A 2 12.83 -3.90 3.37
N ARG A 3 12.27 -4.08 4.57
CA ARG A 3 11.68 -2.98 5.35
C ARG A 3 12.69 -1.88 5.71
N ILE A 4 13.92 -2.24 6.05
CA ILE A 4 14.94 -1.26 6.47
C ILE A 4 15.33 -0.42 5.26
N SER A 5 15.53 -1.05 4.10
CA SER A 5 15.82 -0.37 2.84
C SER A 5 14.69 0.57 2.41
N ALA A 6 13.42 0.14 2.52
CA ALA A 6 12.28 0.98 2.20
C ALA A 6 12.24 2.24 3.10
N LEU A 7 12.46 2.10 4.40
CA LEU A 7 12.46 3.22 5.34
C LEU A 7 13.60 4.21 5.06
N ARG A 8 14.81 3.72 4.76
CA ARG A 8 15.93 4.58 4.39
C ARG A 8 15.67 5.37 3.12
N ASN A 9 15.12 4.72 2.09
CA ASN A 9 14.79 5.41 0.84
C ASN A 9 13.74 6.51 1.02
N VAL A 10 12.77 6.31 1.93
CA VAL A 10 11.79 7.34 2.30
C VAL A 10 12.46 8.47 3.08
N GLU A 11 13.31 8.14 4.05
CA GLU A 11 14.07 9.12 4.83
C GLU A 11 14.95 10.00 3.92
N ASP A 12 15.64 9.40 2.95
CA ASP A 12 16.49 10.12 1.99
C ASP A 12 15.67 11.07 1.11
N ALA A 13 14.45 10.68 0.73
CA ALA A 13 13.55 11.55 -0.04
C ALA A 13 13.08 12.75 0.79
N ILE A 14 12.73 12.52 2.07
CA ILE A 14 12.33 13.59 2.99
C ILE A 14 13.51 14.53 3.26
N ARG A 15 14.71 14.00 3.50
CA ARG A 15 15.91 14.81 3.73
C ARG A 15 16.21 15.73 2.54
N ALA A 16 16.11 15.23 1.31
CA ALA A 16 16.27 16.06 0.12
C ALA A 16 15.26 17.22 0.04
N PHE A 17 14.01 17.02 0.49
CA PHE A 17 13.04 18.12 0.61
C PHE A 17 13.42 19.12 1.71
N GLU A 18 13.82 18.63 2.88
CA GLU A 18 14.23 19.47 4.02
C GLU A 18 15.45 20.34 3.68
N ASP A 19 16.39 19.79 2.91
CA ASP A 19 17.60 20.49 2.45
C ASP A 19 17.33 21.42 1.24
N GLY A 20 16.10 21.41 0.69
CA GLY A 20 15.70 22.22 -0.46
C GLY A 20 16.20 21.69 -1.81
N GLU A 21 16.66 20.44 -1.85
CA GLU A 21 17.16 19.75 -3.06
C GLU A 21 16.02 19.16 -3.92
N ALA A 22 14.82 19.00 -3.35
CA ALA A 22 13.61 18.55 -4.04
C ALA A 22 12.39 19.36 -3.60
N ASP A 23 11.41 19.50 -4.48
CA ASP A 23 10.10 20.02 -4.08
C ASP A 23 9.21 18.93 -3.45
N LEU A 24 8.04 19.34 -2.95
CA LEU A 24 7.11 18.42 -2.30
C LEU A 24 6.57 17.37 -3.29
N ALA A 25 6.27 17.77 -4.53
CA ALA A 25 5.66 16.88 -5.51
C ALA A 25 6.64 15.77 -5.95
N ASP A 26 7.91 16.10 -6.11
CA ASP A 26 8.97 15.14 -6.40
C ASP A 26 9.20 14.18 -5.23
N THR A 27 9.18 14.70 -4.01
CA THR A 27 9.31 13.90 -2.78
C THR A 27 8.15 12.91 -2.64
N GLU A 28 6.91 13.37 -2.79
CA GLU A 28 5.72 12.53 -2.74
C GLU A 28 5.77 11.42 -3.81
N ARG A 29 6.17 11.76 -5.04
CA ARG A 29 6.31 10.78 -6.13
C ARG A 29 7.36 9.73 -5.81
N ARG A 30 8.50 10.13 -5.24
CA ARG A 30 9.58 9.22 -4.85
C ARG A 30 9.14 8.29 -3.72
N VAL A 31 8.51 8.84 -2.67
CA VAL A 31 7.96 8.05 -1.56
C VAL A 31 6.91 7.06 -2.05
N ALA A 32 5.96 7.51 -2.89
CA ALA A 32 4.94 6.64 -3.47
C ALA A 32 5.56 5.49 -4.28
N THR A 33 6.63 5.77 -5.02
CA THR A 33 7.38 4.75 -5.77
C THR A 33 8.02 3.71 -4.84
N VAL A 34 8.70 4.16 -3.79
CA VAL A 34 9.31 3.26 -2.79
C VAL A 34 8.26 2.37 -2.13
N LEU A 35 7.11 2.94 -1.73
CA LEU A 35 6.02 2.19 -1.11
C LEU A 35 5.39 1.17 -2.06
N ARG A 36 5.20 1.53 -3.34
CA ARG A 36 4.69 0.59 -4.36
C ARG A 36 5.65 -0.59 -4.55
N THR A 37 6.94 -0.32 -4.70
CA THR A 37 7.97 -1.37 -4.81
C THR A 37 7.99 -2.26 -3.58
N TYR A 38 8.00 -1.65 -2.38
CA TYR A 38 7.97 -2.41 -1.13
C TYR A 38 6.72 -3.30 -1.03
N ALA A 39 5.55 -2.81 -1.40
CA ALA A 39 4.29 -3.56 -1.36
C ALA A 39 4.25 -4.70 -2.39
N THR A 40 4.72 -4.47 -3.62
CA THR A 40 4.78 -5.52 -4.66
C THR A 40 5.79 -6.61 -4.31
N GLU A 41 6.92 -6.25 -3.69
CA GLU A 41 7.94 -7.21 -3.27
C GLU A 41 7.73 -7.70 -1.82
N PHE A 42 6.56 -7.43 -1.22
CA PHE A 42 6.28 -7.78 0.15
C PHE A 42 5.97 -9.28 0.28
N GLU A 43 6.93 -10.01 0.84
CA GLU A 43 6.75 -11.39 1.26
C GLU A 43 7.38 -11.57 2.65
N VAL A 44 6.54 -11.85 3.65
CA VAL A 44 6.99 -12.09 5.04
C VAL A 44 6.23 -13.29 5.60
N GLU A 45 6.94 -14.38 5.83
CA GLU A 45 6.38 -15.62 6.38
C GLU A 45 5.15 -16.06 5.56
N ASP A 46 4.03 -16.32 6.23
CA ASP A 46 2.76 -16.71 5.61
C ASP A 46 1.93 -15.51 5.11
N ARG A 47 2.49 -14.30 5.02
CA ARG A 47 1.77 -13.07 4.63
C ARG A 47 2.30 -12.47 3.33
N ARG A 48 1.37 -12.00 2.51
CA ARG A 48 1.64 -11.30 1.25
C ARG A 48 0.70 -10.12 1.04
N ALA A 49 1.03 -9.25 0.10
CA ALA A 49 0.17 -8.17 -0.31
C ALA A 49 -0.93 -8.66 -1.27
N TYR A 50 -2.14 -8.15 -1.07
CA TYR A 50 -3.30 -8.42 -1.90
C TYR A 50 -3.92 -7.10 -2.32
N ARG A 51 -4.31 -7.00 -3.58
CA ARG A 51 -5.20 -5.94 -4.06
C ARG A 51 -6.64 -6.42 -3.93
N VAL A 52 -7.44 -5.66 -3.20
CA VAL A 52 -8.87 -5.87 -3.06
C VAL A 52 -9.59 -4.78 -3.84
N VAL A 53 -10.22 -5.15 -4.95
CA VAL A 53 -10.98 -4.24 -5.80
C VAL A 53 -12.44 -4.34 -5.44
N ASP A 54 -13.05 -3.19 -5.19
CA ASP A 54 -14.47 -3.03 -4.93
C ASP A 54 -15.04 -2.01 -5.94
N GLY A 55 -15.82 -2.50 -6.90
CA GLY A 55 -16.36 -1.68 -7.99
C GLY A 55 -15.29 -1.12 -8.96
N PRO A 56 -15.64 -0.11 -9.76
CA PRO A 56 -14.71 0.50 -10.72
C PRO A 56 -13.72 1.43 -10.00
N GLY A 57 -12.52 0.94 -9.72
CA GLY A 57 -11.45 1.73 -9.08
C GLY A 57 -10.11 1.01 -9.02
N GLU A 58 -9.08 1.68 -8.50
CA GLU A 58 -7.72 1.12 -8.37
C GLU A 58 -7.61 0.01 -7.31
N GLY A 59 -8.65 -0.15 -6.47
CA GLY A 59 -8.67 -1.10 -5.35
C GLY A 59 -7.80 -0.68 -4.17
N ARG A 60 -7.89 -1.42 -3.07
CA ARG A 60 -7.11 -1.22 -1.85
C ARG A 60 -6.09 -2.33 -1.69
N VAL A 61 -4.84 -1.95 -1.42
CA VAL A 61 -3.77 -2.92 -1.13
C VAL A 61 -3.70 -3.18 0.37
N VAL A 62 -3.76 -4.45 0.77
CA VAL A 62 -3.66 -4.88 2.16
C VAL A 62 -2.71 -6.06 2.30
N VAL A 63 -2.09 -6.20 3.47
CA VAL A 63 -1.29 -7.39 3.80
C VAL A 63 -2.16 -8.38 4.58
N ALA A 64 -2.14 -9.64 4.17
CA ALA A 64 -2.84 -10.73 4.85
C ALA A 64 -2.15 -12.07 4.65
N GLY A 65 -2.55 -13.08 5.43
CA GLY A 65 -2.13 -14.46 5.20
C GLY A 65 -2.97 -15.16 4.14
N THR A 66 -4.25 -14.80 4.03
CA THR A 66 -5.17 -15.40 3.06
C THR A 66 -5.98 -14.37 2.27
N PRO A 67 -6.51 -14.71 1.09
CA PRO A 67 -7.41 -13.83 0.34
C PRO A 67 -8.68 -13.45 1.13
N ALA A 68 -9.23 -14.38 1.92
CA ALA A 68 -10.40 -14.14 2.75
C ALA A 68 -10.12 -13.10 3.85
N GLU A 69 -8.97 -13.22 4.51
CA GLU A 69 -8.49 -12.25 5.49
C GLU A 69 -8.18 -10.89 4.86
N ALA A 70 -7.65 -10.87 3.63
CA ALA A 70 -7.45 -9.64 2.87
C ALA A 70 -8.77 -8.90 2.62
N ARG A 71 -9.81 -9.63 2.14
CA ARG A 71 -11.15 -9.08 1.95
C ARG A 71 -11.72 -8.52 3.24
N GLU A 72 -11.66 -9.28 4.34
CA GLU A 72 -12.17 -8.83 5.64
C GLU A 72 -11.47 -7.56 6.15
N ARG A 73 -10.14 -7.47 6.00
CA ARG A 73 -9.38 -6.26 6.35
C ARG A 73 -9.76 -5.08 5.48
N ALA A 74 -9.91 -5.28 4.17
CA ALA A 74 -10.28 -4.21 3.24
C ALA A 74 -11.66 -3.63 3.58
N VAL A 75 -12.64 -4.49 3.90
CA VAL A 75 -13.98 -4.10 4.36
C VAL A 75 -13.91 -3.37 5.69
N ARG A 76 -13.20 -3.89 6.70
CA ARG A 76 -13.05 -3.18 7.99
C ARG A 76 -12.45 -1.78 7.84
N LEU A 77 -11.47 -1.61 6.96
CA LEU A 77 -10.88 -0.30 6.66
C LEU A 77 -11.83 0.62 5.88
N ALA A 78 -12.82 0.07 5.15
CA ALA A 78 -13.84 0.84 4.43
C ALA A 78 -14.97 1.26 5.38
N ASP A 79 -15.44 0.35 6.23
CA ASP A 79 -16.47 0.64 7.24
C ASP A 79 -15.96 1.67 8.29
N SER A 80 -14.64 1.79 8.46
CA SER A 80 -14.01 2.80 9.34
C SER A 80 -13.98 4.20 8.72
N GLY A 81 -14.41 4.37 7.46
CA GLY A 81 -14.54 5.66 6.80
C GLY A 81 -15.72 5.64 5.82
N ASP A 82 -16.88 6.14 6.27
CA ASP A 82 -18.12 6.39 5.52
C ASP A 82 -18.21 5.70 4.14
N GLY A 83 -18.51 4.40 4.12
CA GLY A 83 -18.64 3.64 2.86
C GLY A 83 -19.46 2.36 3.02
N GLU A 84 -20.44 2.20 2.15
CA GLU A 84 -21.41 1.10 2.08
C GLU A 84 -20.72 -0.25 1.82
N THR A 85 -21.13 -1.30 2.53
CA THR A 85 -20.55 -2.65 2.42
C THR A 85 -20.80 -3.22 1.00
N PRO A 86 -19.75 -3.59 0.25
CA PRO A 86 -19.90 -3.91 -1.17
C PRO A 86 -20.30 -5.36 -1.47
N ALA A 87 -21.09 -5.50 -2.54
CA ALA A 87 -21.64 -6.76 -3.02
C ALA A 87 -20.71 -7.55 -3.97
N ASP A 88 -19.64 -6.94 -4.50
CA ASP A 88 -18.73 -7.60 -5.46
C ASP A 88 -17.26 -7.24 -5.17
N VAL A 89 -16.53 -8.16 -4.56
CA VAL A 89 -15.14 -7.94 -4.13
C VAL A 89 -14.22 -8.94 -4.80
N THR A 90 -13.30 -8.43 -5.62
CA THR A 90 -12.25 -9.22 -6.25
C THR A 90 -10.96 -9.09 -5.45
N VAL A 91 -10.29 -10.22 -5.18
CA VAL A 91 -9.01 -10.26 -4.45
C VAL A 91 -7.94 -10.85 -5.35
N GLU A 92 -6.94 -10.06 -5.66
CA GLU A 92 -5.80 -10.44 -6.49
C GLU A 92 -4.51 -10.41 -5.66
N SER A 93 -3.61 -11.36 -5.90
CA SER A 93 -2.23 -11.22 -5.41
C SER A 93 -1.57 -10.08 -6.18
N LEU A 94 -0.79 -9.25 -5.49
CA LEU A 94 0.11 -8.31 -6.16
C LEU A 94 1.33 -9.03 -6.75
#